data_AF-A0A2N6B7B5-F1
#
_entry.id   AF-A0A2N6B7B5-F1
#
_cell.length_a   1.000
_cell.length_b   1.000
_cell.length_c   1.000
_cell.angle_alpha   90.00
_cell.angle_beta   90.00
_cell.angle_gamma   90.00
#
_symmetry.space_group_name_H-M   'P 1'
#
loop_
_entity.id
_entity.type
_entity.pdbx_description
1 polymer ?
#
loop_
_entity_poly.entity_id
_entity_poly.type
_entity_poly.pdbx_seq_one_letter_code
_entity_poly.pdbx_strand_id
1 'polypeptide(L)'
;MSTGQGDGYAIDRALARKRKATVVFAAVALCAAALAGCGRPEGDFGRAKPSVVHDNVMPAIGTRMTNVRRAARGNGVYAPVSKFNLTDGEKELRNRAYAIVRPPHTADWIAASLVEGQRTGILEPIDTKLDPTKYYELLRKDAFRSSESRYDRLMSDMNADAELVGPFYELARQVTAVDEERLRVAQVSPDLTDAQRQDAKTRVAENVAVIHWVWRALRFRLAAYRHAIDRLEVETPSQRLYEANVAWRRLAAAIAEAEAGQLDSERLEAGPVRPSRLMRPWASDADAGIVK
;
A
#
# COMPACT_ATOMS: atom_id res chain seq x y z
N MET A 1 21.94 42.84 -55.49
CA MET A 1 21.00 41.69 -55.57
C MET A 1 21.48 40.61 -54.60
N SER A 2 20.54 40.12 -53.79
CA SER A 2 20.55 38.87 -53.01
C SER A 2 21.51 38.70 -51.83
N THR A 3 21.10 39.22 -50.66
CA THR A 3 21.45 38.67 -49.34
C THR A 3 20.18 38.63 -48.50
N GLY A 4 19.36 37.59 -48.68
CA GLY A 4 18.06 37.51 -47.98
C GLY A 4 17.44 36.12 -47.94
N GLN A 5 18.24 35.05 -48.04
CA GLN A 5 17.73 33.68 -48.17
C GLN A 5 18.31 32.68 -47.16
N GLY A 6 19.15 33.14 -46.21
CA GLY A 6 19.79 32.29 -45.18
C GLY A 6 19.04 32.20 -43.85
N ASP A 7 18.42 33.29 -43.39
CA ASP A 7 17.89 33.39 -42.02
C ASP A 7 16.55 32.67 -41.83
N GLY A 8 15.65 32.72 -42.82
CA GLY A 8 14.37 31.99 -42.76
C GLY A 8 14.57 30.47 -42.66
N TYR A 9 15.56 29.93 -43.37
CA TYR A 9 15.84 28.50 -43.39
C TYR A 9 16.44 27.97 -42.07
N ALA A 10 17.06 28.84 -41.26
CA ALA A 10 17.57 28.49 -39.94
C ALA A 10 16.45 28.47 -38.88
N ILE A 11 15.55 29.46 -38.94
CA ILE A 11 14.39 29.57 -38.02
C ILE A 11 13.41 28.41 -38.24
N ASP A 12 13.14 28.04 -39.49
CA ASP A 12 12.26 26.92 -39.84
C ASP A 12 12.82 25.57 -39.36
N ARG A 13 14.14 25.37 -39.46
CA ARG A 13 14.80 24.16 -38.92
C ARG A 13 14.77 24.10 -37.40
N ALA A 14 14.89 25.24 -36.71
CA ALA A 14 14.80 25.30 -35.25
C ALA A 14 13.37 25.01 -34.76
N LEU A 15 12.35 25.55 -35.44
CA LEU A 15 10.94 25.28 -35.15
C LEU A 15 10.55 23.83 -35.46
N ALA A 16 11.05 23.26 -36.57
CA ALA A 16 10.85 21.86 -36.92
C ALA A 16 11.52 20.91 -35.91
N ARG A 17 12.73 21.24 -35.41
CA ARG A 17 13.39 20.49 -34.34
C ARG A 17 12.62 20.57 -33.02
N LYS A 18 12.11 21.74 -32.64
CA LYS A 18 11.24 21.89 -31.46
C LYS A 18 9.96 21.08 -31.59
N ARG A 19 9.26 21.15 -32.74
CA ARG A 19 8.05 20.34 -33.00
C ARG A 19 8.33 18.83 -32.96
N LYS A 20 9.44 18.38 -33.57
CA LYS A 20 9.86 16.97 -33.51
C LYS A 20 10.20 16.55 -32.07
N ALA A 21 10.89 17.39 -31.30
CA ALA A 21 11.18 17.13 -29.89
C ALA A 21 9.90 17.06 -29.05
N THR A 22 8.94 17.97 -29.25
CA THR A 22 7.63 17.94 -28.56
C THR A 22 6.80 16.71 -28.92
N VAL A 23 6.78 16.31 -30.19
CA VAL A 23 6.07 15.10 -30.65
C VAL A 23 6.72 13.84 -30.10
N VAL A 24 8.06 13.77 -30.09
CA VAL A 24 8.78 12.65 -29.47
C VAL A 24 8.54 12.60 -27.97
N PHE A 25 8.54 13.75 -27.28
CA PHE A 25 8.24 13.80 -25.84
C PHE A 25 6.79 13.39 -25.55
N ALA A 26 5.84 13.83 -26.37
CA ALA A 26 4.42 13.44 -26.26
C ALA A 26 4.23 11.96 -26.55
N ALA A 27 4.90 11.39 -27.55
CA ALA A 27 4.86 9.96 -27.87
C ALA A 27 5.51 9.11 -26.77
N VAL A 28 6.65 9.55 -26.21
CA VAL A 28 7.29 8.88 -25.06
C VAL A 28 6.41 8.97 -23.81
N ALA A 29 5.78 10.11 -23.56
CA ALA A 29 4.83 10.26 -22.45
C ALA A 29 3.58 9.39 -22.64
N LEU A 30 3.07 9.26 -23.88
CA LEU A 30 1.94 8.40 -24.21
C LEU A 30 2.31 6.92 -24.07
N CYS A 31 3.49 6.51 -24.53
CA CYS A 31 3.99 5.14 -24.35
C CYS A 31 4.29 4.83 -22.88
N ALA A 32 4.82 5.78 -22.11
CA ALA A 32 5.02 5.62 -20.67
C ALA A 32 3.69 5.54 -19.91
N ALA A 33 2.67 6.31 -20.33
CA ALA A 33 1.32 6.20 -19.79
C ALA A 33 0.65 4.88 -20.16
N ALA A 34 0.87 4.37 -21.38
CA ALA A 34 0.39 3.05 -21.80
C ALA A 34 1.08 1.91 -21.03
N LEU A 35 2.39 2.02 -20.77
CA LEU A 35 3.15 1.06 -19.97
C LEU A 35 2.79 1.12 -18.47
N ALA A 36 2.40 2.28 -17.95
CA ALA A 36 1.83 2.41 -16.61
C ALA A 36 0.39 1.90 -16.50
N GLY A 37 -0.31 1.77 -17.65
CA GLY A 37 -1.62 1.14 -17.74
C GLY A 37 -1.58 -0.37 -17.51
N CYS A 38 -0.47 -1.02 -17.85
CA CYS A 38 -0.16 -2.36 -17.40
C CYS A 38 0.26 -2.28 -15.93
N GLY A 39 -0.47 -2.95 -15.03
CA GLY A 39 -0.13 -3.00 -13.60
C GLY A 39 1.35 -3.37 -13.39
N ARG A 40 1.90 -2.98 -12.23
CA ARG A 40 3.32 -3.18 -11.90
C ARG A 40 3.78 -4.62 -12.21
N PRO A 41 4.93 -4.81 -12.89
CA PRO A 41 5.47 -6.14 -13.14
C PRO A 41 5.81 -6.84 -11.83
N GLU A 42 5.49 -8.12 -11.74
CA GLU A 42 5.71 -8.97 -10.58
C GLU A 42 6.88 -9.94 -10.83
N GLY A 43 7.59 -10.28 -9.76
CA GLY A 43 8.57 -11.36 -9.75
C GLY A 43 7.93 -12.68 -9.33
N ASP A 44 8.76 -13.72 -9.21
CA ASP A 44 8.31 -15.00 -8.66
C ASP A 44 7.71 -14.77 -7.26
N PHE A 45 6.61 -15.48 -6.97
CA PHE A 45 5.80 -15.32 -5.74
C PHE A 45 4.98 -14.02 -5.64
N GLY A 46 4.76 -13.28 -6.74
CA GLY A 46 3.87 -12.12 -6.72
C GLY A 46 4.41 -10.89 -6.01
N ARG A 47 5.71 -10.88 -5.77
CA ARG A 47 6.36 -9.71 -5.18
C ARG A 47 6.51 -8.63 -6.23
N ALA A 48 6.36 -7.38 -5.82
CA ALA A 48 6.68 -6.21 -6.62
C ALA A 48 8.10 -6.34 -7.23
N LYS A 49 8.21 -6.47 -8.56
CA LYS A 49 9.53 -6.44 -9.23
C LYS A 49 10.10 -5.02 -9.16
N PRO A 50 11.41 -4.84 -8.93
CA PRO A 50 12.04 -3.53 -9.04
C PRO A 50 11.75 -2.90 -10.40
N SER A 51 11.26 -1.66 -10.42
CA SER A 51 10.98 -0.93 -11.64
C SER A 51 11.14 0.57 -11.42
N VAL A 52 11.94 1.21 -12.27
CA VAL A 52 12.19 2.66 -12.19
C VAL A 52 10.89 3.46 -12.27
N VAL A 53 9.92 3.01 -13.07
CA VAL A 53 8.63 3.69 -13.19
C VAL A 53 7.84 3.59 -11.88
N HIS A 54 7.75 2.40 -11.28
CA HIS A 54 6.93 2.17 -10.08
C HIS A 54 7.61 2.58 -8.77
N ASP A 55 8.94 2.63 -8.74
CA ASP A 55 9.72 2.91 -7.53
C ASP A 55 10.20 4.36 -7.45
N ASN A 56 10.43 5.02 -8.60
CA ASN A 56 10.93 6.40 -8.63
C ASN A 56 9.92 7.37 -9.23
N VAL A 57 9.38 7.06 -10.43
CA VAL A 57 8.55 8.01 -11.18
C VAL A 57 7.16 8.16 -10.57
N MET A 58 6.44 7.06 -10.35
CA MET A 58 5.07 7.11 -9.81
C MET A 58 5.02 7.66 -8.38
N PRO A 59 5.93 7.30 -7.45
CA PRO A 59 5.96 7.94 -6.13
C PRO A 59 6.29 9.44 -6.18
N ALA A 60 7.15 9.87 -7.10
CA ALA A 60 7.41 11.30 -7.32
C ALA A 60 6.17 12.03 -7.83
N ILE A 61 5.43 11.44 -8.79
CA ILE A 61 4.16 11.97 -9.29
C ILE A 61 3.14 12.04 -8.15
N GLY A 62 2.99 10.99 -7.34
CA GLY A 62 2.05 10.99 -6.23
C GLY A 62 2.41 11.97 -5.13
N THR A 63 3.70 12.15 -4.83
CA THR A 63 4.17 13.23 -3.93
C THR A 63 3.78 14.61 -4.47
N ARG A 64 3.90 14.81 -5.79
CA ARG A 64 3.44 16.06 -6.41
C ARG A 64 1.91 16.20 -6.34
N MET A 65 1.15 15.14 -6.62
CA MET A 65 -0.31 15.16 -6.58
C MET A 65 -0.86 15.37 -5.17
N THR A 66 -0.28 14.74 -4.16
CA THR A 66 -0.64 14.96 -2.75
C THR A 66 -0.38 16.41 -2.34
N ASN A 67 0.77 16.99 -2.72
CA ASN A 67 1.05 18.40 -2.50
C ASN A 67 0.07 19.34 -3.24
N VAL A 68 -0.29 19.02 -4.49
CA VAL A 68 -1.29 19.79 -5.26
C VAL A 68 -2.67 19.70 -4.61
N ARG A 69 -3.10 18.50 -4.19
CA ARG A 69 -4.37 18.29 -3.48
C ARG A 69 -4.41 19.02 -2.15
N ARG A 70 -3.28 19.03 -1.41
CA ARG A 70 -3.10 19.81 -0.19
C ARG A 70 -3.25 21.31 -0.44
N ALA A 71 -2.62 21.82 -1.50
CA ALA A 71 -2.74 23.23 -1.88
C ALA A 71 -4.17 23.60 -2.32
N ALA A 72 -4.88 22.68 -2.97
CA ALA A 72 -6.22 22.92 -3.49
C ALA A 72 -7.34 22.77 -2.44
N ARG A 73 -7.20 21.87 -1.46
CA ARG A 73 -8.25 21.55 -0.46
C ARG A 73 -7.90 22.02 0.95
N GLY A 74 -6.85 22.80 1.10
CA GLY A 74 -6.33 23.26 2.39
C GLY A 74 -5.56 22.17 3.15
N ASN A 75 -4.88 22.59 4.22
CA ASN A 75 -3.96 21.76 5.02
C ASN A 75 -4.61 20.56 5.75
N GLY A 76 -5.92 20.33 5.61
CA GLY A 76 -6.70 19.46 6.49
C GLY A 76 -6.83 17.99 6.10
N VAL A 77 -6.59 17.61 4.84
CA VAL A 77 -6.98 16.25 4.35
C VAL A 77 -5.81 15.42 3.81
N TYR A 78 -4.69 16.03 3.40
CA TYR A 78 -3.53 15.29 2.87
C TYR A 78 -2.32 15.49 3.75
N ALA A 79 -1.88 14.40 4.38
CA ALA A 79 -0.65 14.39 5.15
C ALA A 79 0.55 14.68 4.23
N PRO A 80 1.52 15.52 4.66
CA PRO A 80 2.80 15.62 3.98
C PRO A 80 3.46 14.23 3.86
N VAL A 81 4.38 14.06 2.92
CA VAL A 81 5.23 12.86 2.87
C VAL A 81 6.44 13.10 3.78
N SER A 82 6.76 12.14 4.65
CA SER A 82 7.90 12.24 5.56
C SER A 82 9.22 12.20 4.77
N LYS A 83 10.18 13.03 5.16
CA LYS A 83 11.53 13.08 4.58
C LYS A 83 12.50 12.10 5.23
N PHE A 84 12.12 11.44 6.32
CA PHE A 84 12.95 10.42 6.98
C PHE A 84 13.19 9.22 6.06
N ASN A 85 14.28 8.49 6.29
CA ASN A 85 14.52 7.23 5.57
C ASN A 85 13.58 6.13 6.10
N LEU A 86 13.20 5.21 5.20
CA LEU A 86 12.49 4.00 5.61
C LEU A 86 13.45 3.00 6.26
N THR A 87 13.05 2.48 7.41
CA THR A 87 13.64 1.29 8.03
C THR A 87 13.34 0.03 7.21
N ASP A 88 14.08 -1.04 7.44
CA ASP A 88 13.86 -2.29 6.71
C ASP A 88 12.52 -2.94 7.07
N GLY A 89 12.06 -2.80 8.32
CA GLY A 89 10.72 -3.22 8.74
C GLY A 89 9.61 -2.46 8.00
N GLU A 90 9.75 -1.14 7.81
CA GLU A 90 8.77 -0.35 7.06
C GLU A 90 8.78 -0.66 5.56
N LYS A 91 9.94 -0.96 4.97
CA LYS A 91 10.03 -1.43 3.57
C LYS A 91 9.30 -2.76 3.43
N GLU A 92 9.56 -3.70 4.34
CA GLU A 92 8.89 -5.00 4.33
C GLU A 92 7.39 -4.87 4.57
N LEU A 93 6.95 -3.96 5.45
CA LEU A 93 5.53 -3.67 5.70
C LEU A 93 4.83 -3.26 4.40
N ARG A 94 5.45 -2.36 3.64
CA ARG A 94 4.92 -1.88 2.35
C ARG A 94 4.94 -2.98 1.28
N ASN A 95 5.97 -3.82 1.25
CA ASN A 95 6.05 -4.95 0.32
C ASN A 95 4.97 -6.01 0.59
N ARG A 96 4.76 -6.37 1.87
CA ARG A 96 3.70 -7.32 2.25
C ARG A 96 2.32 -6.73 2.08
N ALA A 97 2.14 -5.46 2.46
CA ALA A 97 0.89 -4.75 2.21
C ALA A 97 0.53 -4.81 0.73
N TYR A 98 1.53 -4.60 -0.14
CA TYR A 98 1.33 -4.69 -1.57
C TYR A 98 0.92 -6.10 -2.03
N ALA A 99 1.60 -7.15 -1.56
CA ALA A 99 1.24 -8.53 -1.88
C ALA A 99 -0.16 -8.92 -1.38
N ILE A 100 -0.62 -8.32 -0.27
CA ILE A 100 -1.96 -8.56 0.25
C ILE A 100 -2.99 -7.77 -0.55
N VAL A 101 -2.76 -6.50 -0.85
CA VAL A 101 -3.74 -5.69 -1.62
C VAL A 101 -3.83 -6.17 -3.07
N ARG A 102 -2.71 -6.64 -3.63
CA ARG A 102 -2.65 -7.27 -4.95
C ARG A 102 -2.07 -8.68 -4.83
N PRO A 103 -2.89 -9.69 -4.50
CA PRO A 103 -2.41 -11.05 -4.46
C PRO A 103 -2.08 -11.54 -5.87
N PRO A 104 -0.94 -12.21 -6.07
CA PRO A 104 -0.56 -12.76 -7.39
C PRO A 104 -1.55 -13.78 -7.92
N HIS A 105 -2.25 -14.45 -7.00
CA HIS A 105 -3.22 -15.46 -7.37
C HIS A 105 -4.54 -14.82 -7.82
N THR A 106 -4.80 -13.54 -7.57
CA THR A 106 -6.03 -12.90 -8.06
C THR A 106 -5.88 -12.49 -9.52
N ALA A 107 -6.84 -12.84 -10.37
CA ALA A 107 -6.93 -12.20 -11.68
C ALA A 107 -7.15 -10.68 -11.49
N ASP A 108 -7.02 -9.87 -12.53
CA ASP A 108 -7.10 -8.40 -12.48
C ASP A 108 -8.50 -7.82 -12.09
N TRP A 109 -9.31 -8.57 -11.34
CA TRP A 109 -10.64 -8.19 -10.87
C TRP A 109 -10.62 -7.07 -9.83
N ILE A 110 -9.49 -6.84 -9.15
CA ILE A 110 -9.28 -5.73 -8.21
C ILE A 110 -8.76 -4.47 -8.94
N ALA A 111 -8.56 -4.53 -10.26
CA ALA A 111 -7.98 -3.46 -11.08
C ALA A 111 -6.58 -3.03 -10.58
N ALA A 112 -5.59 -3.88 -10.84
CA ALA A 112 -4.20 -3.77 -10.39
C ALA A 112 -3.59 -2.38 -10.61
N SER A 113 -3.92 -1.71 -11.71
CA SER A 113 -3.43 -0.36 -12.04
C SER A 113 -4.00 0.72 -11.10
N LEU A 114 -5.22 0.54 -10.59
CA LEU A 114 -5.79 1.45 -9.60
C LEU A 114 -5.16 1.25 -8.21
N VAL A 115 -4.93 0.00 -7.82
CA VAL A 115 -4.18 -0.36 -6.61
C VAL A 115 -2.78 0.26 -6.64
N GLU A 116 -2.12 0.21 -7.81
CA GLU A 116 -0.80 0.78 -8.04
C GLU A 116 -0.81 2.31 -7.91
N GLY A 117 -1.84 2.95 -8.47
CA GLY A 117 -2.06 4.39 -8.32
C GLY A 117 -2.31 4.81 -6.87
N GLN A 118 -3.03 4.02 -6.09
CA GLN A 118 -3.25 4.29 -4.66
C GLN A 118 -1.96 4.11 -3.86
N ARG A 119 -1.18 3.05 -4.13
CA ARG A 119 0.12 2.79 -3.48
C ARG A 119 1.08 3.97 -3.63
N THR A 120 1.14 4.54 -4.83
CA THR A 120 2.07 5.61 -5.14
C THR A 120 1.53 6.99 -4.75
N GLY A 121 0.32 7.08 -4.20
CA GLY A 121 -0.34 8.35 -3.83
C GLY A 121 -0.90 9.12 -5.03
N ILE A 122 -0.92 8.52 -6.22
CA ILE A 122 -1.52 9.09 -7.43
C ILE A 122 -3.04 9.07 -7.32
N LEU A 123 -3.63 8.07 -6.69
CA LEU A 123 -5.07 7.97 -6.45
C LEU A 123 -5.38 8.12 -4.96
N GLU A 124 -6.56 8.65 -4.66
CA GLU A 124 -7.14 8.58 -3.32
C GLU A 124 -7.57 7.14 -3.00
N PRO A 125 -7.85 6.78 -1.73
CA PRO A 125 -8.41 5.49 -1.40
C PRO A 125 -9.63 5.18 -2.28
N ILE A 126 -9.49 4.21 -3.18
CA ILE A 126 -10.56 3.74 -4.08
C ILE A 126 -11.32 2.56 -3.49
N ASP A 127 -10.87 2.03 -2.35
CA ASP A 127 -11.39 0.81 -1.74
C ASP A 127 -12.92 0.85 -1.52
N THR A 128 -13.49 2.03 -1.25
CA THR A 128 -14.95 2.23 -1.06
C THR A 128 -15.75 2.24 -2.36
N LYS A 129 -15.07 2.29 -3.51
CA LYS A 129 -15.67 2.33 -4.86
C LYS A 129 -15.51 1.01 -5.60
N LEU A 130 -14.81 0.04 -5.01
CA LEU A 130 -14.67 -1.29 -5.59
C LEU A 130 -15.97 -2.07 -5.43
N ASP A 131 -16.36 -2.77 -6.50
CA ASP A 131 -17.58 -3.56 -6.56
C ASP A 131 -17.29 -5.03 -6.19
N PRO A 132 -17.81 -5.54 -5.06
CA PRO A 132 -17.58 -6.92 -4.63
C PRO A 132 -18.11 -7.97 -5.63
N THR A 133 -19.04 -7.60 -6.50
CA THR A 133 -19.63 -8.53 -7.49
C THR A 133 -18.63 -8.96 -8.57
N LYS A 134 -17.58 -8.17 -8.80
CA LYS A 134 -16.55 -8.41 -9.84
C LYS A 134 -15.83 -9.75 -9.67
N TYR A 135 -15.68 -10.22 -8.44
CA TYR A 135 -15.06 -11.51 -8.19
C TYR A 135 -15.91 -12.68 -8.68
N TYR A 136 -17.23 -12.65 -8.43
CA TYR A 136 -18.14 -13.66 -8.97
C TYR A 136 -18.18 -13.62 -10.51
N GLU A 137 -18.21 -12.43 -11.11
CA GLU A 137 -18.13 -12.28 -12.57
C GLU A 137 -16.85 -12.91 -13.15
N LEU A 138 -15.72 -12.80 -12.44
CA LEU A 138 -14.48 -13.49 -12.80
C LEU A 138 -14.64 -15.01 -12.78
N LEU A 139 -15.20 -15.57 -11.70
CA LEU A 139 -15.39 -17.03 -11.56
C LEU A 139 -16.35 -17.61 -12.61
N ARG A 140 -17.24 -16.78 -13.16
CA ARG A 140 -18.17 -17.16 -14.21
C ARG A 140 -17.56 -17.19 -15.61
N LYS A 141 -16.34 -16.66 -15.80
CA LYS A 141 -15.66 -16.68 -17.12
C LYS A 141 -15.29 -18.10 -17.54
N ASP A 142 -15.24 -18.34 -18.85
CA ASP A 142 -15.05 -19.66 -19.49
C ASP A 142 -13.77 -20.44 -19.08
N ALA A 143 -12.84 -19.79 -18.38
CA ALA A 143 -11.67 -20.44 -17.80
C ALA A 143 -12.03 -21.52 -16.77
N PHE A 144 -13.20 -21.43 -16.13
CA PHE A 144 -13.68 -22.39 -15.12
C PHE A 144 -14.73 -23.34 -15.72
N ARG A 145 -14.24 -24.34 -16.47
CA ARG A 145 -15.07 -25.29 -17.23
C ARG A 145 -15.97 -26.18 -16.37
N SER A 146 -15.69 -26.33 -15.07
CA SER A 146 -16.54 -27.07 -14.13
C SER A 146 -16.96 -26.20 -12.94
N SER A 147 -18.15 -26.46 -12.40
CA SER A 147 -18.61 -25.87 -11.14
C SER A 147 -17.60 -26.09 -10.02
N GLU A 148 -17.06 -27.30 -9.93
CA GLU A 148 -16.06 -27.70 -8.93
C GLU A 148 -14.79 -26.85 -9.01
N SER A 149 -14.32 -26.53 -10.22
CA SER A 149 -13.14 -25.67 -10.40
C SER A 149 -13.34 -24.24 -9.88
N ARG A 150 -14.58 -23.74 -9.87
CA ARG A 150 -14.92 -22.42 -9.30
C ARG A 150 -14.84 -22.45 -7.78
N TYR A 151 -15.36 -23.51 -7.16
CA TYR A 151 -15.23 -23.72 -5.71
C TYR A 151 -13.77 -23.92 -5.30
N ASP A 152 -12.99 -24.72 -6.03
CA ASP A 152 -11.55 -24.89 -5.80
C ASP A 152 -10.80 -23.57 -5.81
N ARG A 153 -11.06 -22.76 -6.85
CA ARG A 153 -10.45 -21.44 -6.98
C ARG A 153 -10.80 -20.54 -5.80
N LEU A 154 -12.09 -20.43 -5.49
CA LEU A 154 -12.61 -19.62 -4.39
C LEU A 154 -11.98 -20.03 -3.06
N MET A 155 -11.90 -21.33 -2.77
CA MET A 155 -11.26 -21.84 -1.55
C MET A 155 -9.75 -21.62 -1.52
N SER A 156 -9.06 -21.81 -2.65
CA SER A 156 -7.63 -21.54 -2.74
C SER A 156 -7.33 -20.07 -2.45
N ASP A 157 -8.09 -19.15 -3.02
CA ASP A 157 -7.89 -17.72 -2.84
C ASP A 157 -8.15 -17.31 -1.37
N MET A 158 -9.24 -17.79 -0.75
CA MET A 158 -9.54 -17.53 0.67
C MET A 158 -8.49 -18.08 1.63
N ASN A 159 -8.00 -19.30 1.40
CA ASN A 159 -6.97 -19.90 2.24
C ASN A 159 -5.63 -19.17 2.09
N ALA A 160 -5.24 -18.83 0.86
CA ALA A 160 -4.03 -18.05 0.61
C ALA A 160 -4.10 -16.68 1.30
N ASP A 161 -5.23 -15.99 1.24
CA ASP A 161 -5.43 -14.73 1.95
C ASP A 161 -5.35 -14.90 3.47
N ALA A 162 -5.95 -15.95 4.03
CA ALA A 162 -5.91 -16.22 5.46
C ALA A 162 -4.48 -16.45 5.97
N GLU A 163 -3.64 -17.13 5.18
CA GLU A 163 -2.24 -17.38 5.51
C GLU A 163 -1.37 -16.11 5.51
N LEU A 164 -1.76 -15.07 4.77
CA LEU A 164 -1.03 -13.80 4.73
C LEU A 164 -1.32 -12.90 5.94
N VAL A 165 -2.47 -13.07 6.61
CA VAL A 165 -2.92 -12.17 7.69
C VAL A 165 -1.96 -12.19 8.88
N GLY A 166 -1.65 -13.36 9.42
CA GLY A 166 -0.81 -13.49 10.63
C GLY A 166 0.59 -12.88 10.46
N PRO A 167 1.36 -13.28 9.43
CA PRO A 167 2.69 -12.71 9.19
C PRO A 167 2.69 -11.20 8.92
N PHE A 168 1.62 -10.65 8.34
CA PHE A 168 1.49 -9.20 8.17
C PHE A 168 1.19 -8.50 9.50
N TYR A 169 0.30 -9.06 10.29
CA TYR A 169 -0.06 -8.53 11.60
C TYR A 169 1.15 -8.44 12.54
N GLU A 170 1.97 -9.48 12.62
CA GLU A 170 3.19 -9.48 13.43
C GLU A 170 4.18 -8.39 13.00
N LEU A 171 4.36 -8.21 11.69
CA LEU A 171 5.20 -7.14 11.17
C LEU A 171 4.61 -5.75 11.45
N ALA A 172 3.30 -5.59 11.32
CA ALA A 172 2.61 -4.34 11.64
C ALA A 172 2.84 -3.97 13.11
N ARG A 173 2.69 -4.92 14.05
CA ARG A 173 2.99 -4.69 15.47
C ARG A 173 4.43 -4.22 15.70
N GLN A 174 5.40 -4.86 15.04
CA GLN A 174 6.81 -4.48 15.17
C GLN A 174 7.07 -3.05 14.68
N VAL A 175 6.49 -2.67 13.54
CA VAL A 175 6.61 -1.30 13.01
C VAL A 175 5.90 -0.31 13.93
N THR A 176 4.73 -0.64 14.46
CA THR A 176 4.01 0.20 15.43
C THR A 176 4.83 0.43 16.70
N ALA A 177 5.49 -0.59 17.24
CA ALA A 177 6.40 -0.44 18.39
C ALA A 177 7.60 0.49 18.09
N VAL A 178 8.16 0.41 16.88
CA VAL A 178 9.22 1.33 16.42
C VAL A 178 8.67 2.75 16.25
N ASP A 179 7.43 2.89 15.80
CA ASP A 179 6.75 4.18 15.65
C ASP A 179 6.48 4.85 17.02
N GLU A 180 6.10 4.08 18.04
CA GLU A 180 5.95 4.57 19.43
C GLU A 180 7.27 5.08 20.00
N GLU A 181 8.35 4.31 19.82
CA GLU A 181 9.70 4.74 20.19
C GLU A 181 10.04 6.07 19.49
N ARG A 182 9.76 6.15 18.19
CA ARG A 182 10.02 7.36 17.39
C ARG A 182 9.26 8.56 17.94
N LEU A 183 7.98 8.41 18.27
CA LEU A 183 7.18 9.50 18.84
C LEU A 183 7.69 9.91 20.23
N ARG A 184 8.04 8.93 21.07
CA ARG A 184 8.59 9.18 22.40
C ARG A 184 9.89 9.98 22.33
N VAL A 185 10.85 9.53 21.51
CA VAL A 185 12.12 10.24 21.29
C VAL A 185 11.88 11.62 20.68
N ALA A 186 10.96 11.72 19.70
CA ALA A 186 10.63 13.00 19.08
C ALA A 186 10.06 14.01 20.08
N GLN A 187 9.31 13.55 21.09
CA GLN A 187 8.71 14.40 22.10
C GLN A 187 9.72 14.89 23.13
N VAL A 188 10.65 14.04 23.56
CA VAL A 188 11.57 14.36 24.67
C VAL A 188 12.92 14.92 24.24
N SER A 189 13.33 14.71 22.99
CA SER A 189 14.66 15.13 22.52
C SER A 189 14.73 16.66 22.32
N PRO A 190 15.62 17.36 23.04
CA PRO A 190 15.77 18.81 22.93
C PRO A 190 16.43 19.23 21.61
N ASP A 191 17.20 18.35 20.98
CA ASP A 191 18.01 18.66 19.79
C ASP A 191 17.21 18.61 18.47
N LEU A 192 15.95 18.16 18.53
CA LEU A 192 15.10 18.11 17.34
C LEU A 192 14.48 19.47 17.05
N THR A 193 14.45 19.83 15.77
CA THR A 193 13.65 20.95 15.27
C THR A 193 12.16 20.58 15.22
N ASP A 194 11.28 21.58 15.18
CA ASP A 194 9.83 21.35 14.99
C ASP A 194 9.52 20.65 13.67
N ALA A 195 10.31 20.95 12.63
CA ALA A 195 10.21 20.26 11.36
C ALA A 195 10.50 18.76 11.50
N GLN A 196 11.55 18.37 12.22
CA GLN A 196 11.87 16.95 12.47
C GLN A 196 10.82 16.27 13.35
N ARG A 197 10.28 16.96 14.37
CA ARG A 197 9.15 16.46 15.16
C ARG A 197 7.92 16.19 14.30
N GLN A 198 7.62 17.11 13.38
CA GLN A 198 6.50 16.93 12.45
C GLN A 198 6.75 15.79 11.46
N ASP A 199 7.99 15.63 10.98
CA ASP A 199 8.37 14.57 10.05
C ASP A 199 8.29 13.18 10.69
N ALA A 200 8.59 13.08 12.00
CA ALA A 200 8.38 11.88 12.80
C ALA A 200 6.89 11.48 12.87
N LYS A 201 6.01 12.42 13.24
CA LYS A 201 4.55 12.22 13.24
C LYS A 201 4.03 11.81 11.87
N THR A 202 4.57 12.43 10.83
CA THR A 202 4.20 12.16 9.44
C THR A 202 4.55 10.73 9.04
N ARG A 203 5.75 10.23 9.39
CA ARG A 203 6.13 8.84 9.09
C ARG A 203 5.20 7.83 9.77
N VAL A 204 4.86 8.06 11.04
CA VAL A 204 3.90 7.20 11.77
C VAL A 204 2.54 7.20 11.08
N ALA A 205 2.03 8.37 10.69
CA ALA A 205 0.76 8.47 9.97
C ALA A 205 0.78 7.70 8.63
N GLU A 206 1.91 7.71 7.91
CA GLU A 206 2.05 6.91 6.69
C GLU A 206 2.02 5.40 6.96
N ASN A 207 2.70 4.92 7.99
CA ASN A 207 2.71 3.50 8.34
C ASN A 207 1.32 3.03 8.76
N VAL A 208 0.63 3.82 9.58
CA VAL A 208 -0.78 3.61 9.95
C VAL A 208 -1.67 3.56 8.71
N ALA A 209 -1.48 4.46 7.75
CA ALA A 209 -2.25 4.46 6.50
C ALA A 209 -2.03 3.18 5.66
N VAL A 210 -0.80 2.64 5.63
CA VAL A 210 -0.49 1.36 4.96
C VAL A 210 -1.20 0.21 5.66
N ILE A 211 -1.17 0.15 6.99
CA ILE A 211 -1.85 -0.90 7.77
C ILE A 211 -3.37 -0.86 7.52
N HIS A 212 -3.99 0.32 7.61
CA HIS A 212 -5.42 0.46 7.32
C HIS A 212 -5.78 0.09 5.88
N TRP A 213 -4.90 0.36 4.91
CA TRP A 213 -5.15 -0.03 3.52
C TRP A 213 -5.26 -1.54 3.37
N VAL A 214 -4.39 -2.29 4.05
CA VAL A 214 -4.45 -3.76 4.06
C VAL A 214 -5.76 -4.26 4.66
N TRP A 215 -6.17 -3.74 5.81
CA TRP A 215 -7.43 -4.15 6.44
C TRP A 215 -8.66 -3.84 5.57
N ARG A 216 -8.70 -2.67 4.92
CA ARG A 216 -9.77 -2.36 3.96
C ARG A 216 -9.78 -3.34 2.79
N ALA A 217 -8.62 -3.69 2.23
CA ALA A 217 -8.53 -4.65 1.13
C ALA A 217 -8.94 -6.07 1.53
N LEU A 218 -8.57 -6.52 2.73
CA LEU A 218 -8.99 -7.83 3.27
C LEU A 218 -10.50 -7.89 3.52
N ARG A 219 -11.10 -6.84 4.11
CA ARG A 219 -12.56 -6.74 4.32
C ARG A 219 -13.32 -6.72 3.00
N PHE A 220 -12.81 -5.99 2.00
CA PHE A 220 -13.38 -5.98 0.66
C PHE A 220 -13.41 -7.38 0.04
N ARG A 221 -12.30 -8.12 0.10
CA ARG A 221 -12.24 -9.50 -0.40
C ARG A 221 -13.14 -10.44 0.36
N LEU A 222 -13.19 -10.34 1.69
CA LEU A 222 -14.10 -11.15 2.50
C LEU A 222 -15.57 -10.96 2.05
N ALA A 223 -15.96 -9.72 1.74
CA ALA A 223 -17.28 -9.42 1.19
C ALA A 223 -17.48 -9.97 -0.24
N ALA A 224 -16.47 -9.84 -1.11
CA ALA A 224 -16.51 -10.38 -2.47
C ALA A 224 -16.61 -11.92 -2.48
N TYR A 225 -15.88 -12.60 -1.59
CA TYR A 225 -15.95 -14.04 -1.41
C TYR A 225 -17.31 -14.49 -0.88
N ARG A 226 -17.87 -13.77 0.11
CA ARG A 226 -19.23 -14.08 0.59
C ARG A 226 -20.24 -13.99 -0.55
N HIS A 227 -20.18 -12.89 -1.30
CA HIS A 227 -21.05 -12.68 -2.45
C HIS A 227 -20.92 -13.82 -3.48
N ALA A 228 -19.69 -14.25 -3.78
CA ALA A 228 -19.46 -15.36 -4.71
C ALA A 228 -20.00 -16.69 -4.19
N ILE A 229 -19.85 -17.00 -2.90
CA ILE A 229 -20.45 -18.20 -2.26
C ILE A 229 -21.96 -18.20 -2.47
N ASP A 230 -22.63 -17.08 -2.10
CA ASP A 230 -24.09 -16.97 -2.18
C ASP A 230 -24.61 -17.13 -3.62
N ARG A 231 -23.86 -16.64 -4.62
CA ARG A 231 -24.24 -16.74 -6.03
C ARG A 231 -23.94 -18.12 -6.63
N LEU A 232 -22.82 -18.73 -6.27
CA LEU A 232 -22.48 -20.09 -6.72
C LEU A 232 -23.43 -21.14 -6.12
N GLU A 233 -23.92 -20.94 -4.90
CA GLU A 233 -24.93 -21.81 -4.29
C GLU A 233 -26.21 -21.86 -5.13
N VAL A 234 -26.61 -20.73 -5.73
CA VAL A 234 -27.78 -20.64 -6.60
C VAL A 234 -27.48 -21.13 -8.02
N GLU A 235 -26.36 -20.71 -8.61
CA GLU A 235 -26.03 -21.01 -10.01
C GLU A 235 -25.60 -22.47 -10.21
N THR A 236 -24.76 -22.99 -9.31
CA THR A 236 -24.21 -24.34 -9.38
C THR A 236 -24.08 -24.95 -7.98
N PRO A 237 -25.18 -25.49 -7.42
CA PRO A 237 -25.16 -26.17 -6.13
C PRO A 237 -24.11 -27.29 -6.11
N SER A 238 -23.33 -27.38 -5.03
CA SER A 238 -22.29 -28.40 -4.85
C SER A 238 -22.15 -28.79 -3.39
N GLN A 239 -21.71 -30.03 -3.13
CA GLN A 239 -21.36 -30.50 -1.78
C GLN A 239 -20.20 -29.69 -1.16
N ARG A 240 -19.40 -29.01 -2.00
CA ARG A 240 -18.26 -28.19 -1.58
C ARG A 240 -18.63 -26.85 -0.96
N LEU A 241 -19.92 -26.50 -0.93
CA LEU A 241 -20.42 -25.31 -0.25
C LEU A 241 -19.99 -25.28 1.23
N TYR A 242 -19.97 -26.43 1.90
CA TYR A 242 -19.51 -26.51 3.29
C TYR A 242 -18.03 -26.10 3.43
N GLU A 243 -17.15 -26.67 2.59
CA GLU A 243 -15.72 -26.37 2.58
C GLU A 243 -15.45 -24.88 2.26
N ALA A 244 -16.19 -24.32 1.30
CA ALA A 244 -16.10 -22.90 0.98
C ALA A 244 -16.49 -22.00 2.17
N ASN A 245 -17.56 -22.35 2.89
CA ASN A 245 -17.95 -21.63 4.11
C ASN A 245 -16.93 -21.79 5.25
N VAL A 246 -16.25 -22.93 5.36
CA VAL A 246 -15.15 -23.13 6.32
C VAL A 246 -13.96 -22.22 5.99
N ALA A 247 -13.52 -22.19 4.73
CA ALA A 247 -12.44 -21.34 4.28
C ALA A 247 -12.78 -19.84 4.46
N TRP A 248 -14.01 -19.43 4.19
CA TRP A 248 -14.48 -18.08 4.46
C TRP A 248 -14.42 -17.72 5.95
N ARG A 249 -14.90 -18.60 6.84
CA ARG A 249 -14.82 -18.40 8.29
C ARG A 249 -13.38 -18.32 8.79
N ARG A 250 -12.47 -19.11 8.22
CA ARG A 250 -11.04 -19.07 8.55
C ARG A 250 -10.45 -17.69 8.24
N LEU A 251 -10.71 -17.14 7.06
CA LEU A 251 -10.26 -15.78 6.71
C LEU A 251 -10.91 -14.72 7.62
N ALA A 252 -12.22 -14.82 7.86
CA ALA A 252 -12.93 -13.90 8.75
C ALA A 252 -12.35 -13.90 10.16
N ALA A 253 -12.07 -15.08 10.72
CA ALA A 253 -11.47 -15.24 12.03
C ALA A 253 -10.05 -14.65 12.08
N ALA A 254 -9.20 -14.95 11.08
CA ALA A 254 -7.85 -14.39 11.01
C ALA A 254 -7.85 -12.85 10.99
N ILE A 255 -8.76 -12.24 10.22
CA ILE A 255 -8.92 -10.78 10.19
C ILE A 255 -9.38 -10.25 11.56
N ALA A 256 -10.42 -10.86 12.14
CA ALA A 256 -10.97 -10.41 13.41
C ALA A 256 -9.95 -10.52 14.57
N GLU A 257 -9.19 -11.61 14.63
CA GLU A 257 -8.13 -11.82 15.62
C GLU A 257 -7.02 -10.77 15.51
N ALA A 258 -6.56 -10.49 14.29
CA ALA A 258 -5.54 -9.49 14.06
C ALA A 258 -6.02 -8.07 14.41
N GLU A 259 -7.26 -7.72 14.04
CA GLU A 259 -7.84 -6.41 14.37
C GLU A 259 -8.08 -6.25 15.88
N ALA A 260 -8.55 -7.30 16.57
CA ALA A 260 -8.70 -7.30 18.02
C ALA A 260 -7.35 -7.11 18.73
N GLY A 261 -6.33 -7.83 18.30
CA GLY A 261 -4.99 -7.68 18.85
C GLY A 261 -4.36 -6.31 18.59
N GLN A 262 -4.76 -5.62 17.50
CA GLN A 262 -4.32 -4.24 17.23
C GLN A 262 -4.97 -3.25 18.22
N LEU A 263 -6.26 -3.39 18.50
CA LEU A 263 -6.96 -2.57 19.51
C LEU A 263 -6.35 -2.76 20.90
N ASP A 264 -5.92 -3.97 21.24
CA ASP A 264 -5.26 -4.25 22.51
C ASP A 264 -3.88 -3.60 22.59
N SER A 265 -3.09 -3.59 21.51
CA SER A 265 -1.83 -2.83 21.49
C SER A 265 -2.08 -1.32 21.66
N GLU A 266 -3.04 -0.74 20.94
CA GLU A 266 -3.36 0.69 21.06
C GLU A 266 -3.81 1.08 22.49
N ARG A 267 -4.52 0.19 23.19
CA ARG A 267 -4.90 0.40 24.61
C ARG A 267 -3.74 0.29 25.58
N LEU A 268 -2.84 -0.67 25.38
CA LEU A 268 -1.65 -0.83 26.23
C LEU A 268 -0.73 0.40 26.12
N GLU A 269 -0.65 0.98 24.92
CA GLU A 269 0.16 2.15 24.60
C GLU A 269 -0.45 3.48 25.08
N ALA A 270 -1.77 3.53 25.25
CA ALA A 270 -2.43 4.63 25.97
C ALA A 270 -2.14 4.62 27.49
N GLY A 271 -1.52 3.55 28.01
CA GLY A 271 -1.03 3.47 29.38
C GLY A 271 0.20 4.34 29.63
N PRO A 272 0.59 4.58 30.91
CA PRO A 272 1.78 5.36 31.21
C PRO A 272 3.05 4.68 30.66
N VAL A 273 3.66 5.32 29.66
CA VAL A 273 4.87 4.85 28.97
C VAL A 273 6.04 4.78 29.95
N ARG A 274 6.58 3.57 30.15
CA ARG A 274 7.78 3.36 30.98
C ARG A 274 9.02 3.83 30.21
N PRO A 275 9.88 4.68 30.78
CA PRO A 275 11.09 5.13 30.09
C PRO A 275 12.04 3.96 29.82
N SER A 276 12.68 3.96 28.65
CA SER A 276 13.69 2.96 28.30
C SER A 276 14.88 3.03 29.25
N ARG A 277 15.56 1.91 29.48
CA ARG A 277 16.75 1.84 30.36
C ARG A 277 17.87 2.80 29.92
N LEU A 278 17.93 3.15 28.63
CA LEU A 278 18.91 4.07 28.06
C LEU A 278 18.61 5.55 28.37
N MET A 279 17.36 5.88 28.68
CA MET A 279 16.96 7.23 29.11
C MET A 279 17.05 7.42 30.63
N ARG A 280 17.44 6.38 31.39
CA ARG A 280 17.79 6.56 32.80
C ARG A 280 19.17 7.22 32.87
N PRO A 281 19.34 8.29 33.67
CA PRO A 281 20.67 8.84 33.93
C PRO A 281 21.58 7.70 34.44
N TRP A 282 22.73 7.53 33.80
CA TRP A 282 23.73 6.51 34.15
C TRP A 282 24.25 6.62 35.60
N ALA A 283 23.88 7.68 36.32
CA ALA A 283 24.41 8.07 37.62
C ALA A 283 23.50 7.71 38.82
N SER A 284 22.64 6.68 38.73
CA SER A 284 21.79 6.27 39.87
C SER A 284 22.20 4.96 40.56
N ASP A 285 23.15 4.22 40.00
CA ASP A 285 23.62 2.95 40.58
C ASP A 285 25.00 3.06 41.28
N ALA A 286 25.59 4.26 41.37
CA ALA A 286 26.93 4.45 41.95
C ALA A 286 26.98 4.75 43.46
N ASP A 287 25.84 5.03 44.11
CA ASP A 287 25.79 5.39 45.55
C ASP A 287 25.35 4.23 46.48
N ALA A 288 25.12 3.04 45.94
CA ALA A 288 24.82 1.86 46.74
C ALA A 288 26.08 1.02 46.99
N GLY A 289 26.93 1.50 47.91
CA GLY A 289 27.82 0.61 48.67
C GLY A 289 29.32 0.91 48.60
N ILE A 290 29.75 1.97 49.27
CA ILE A 290 31.02 1.95 50.02
C ILE A 290 30.77 2.68 51.35
N VAL A 291 30.45 1.92 52.39
CA VAL A 291 30.67 2.34 53.78
C VAL A 291 31.45 1.21 54.44
N LYS A 292 32.64 1.57 54.93
CA LYS A 292 33.52 0.74 55.76
C LYS A 292 32.89 0.43 57.11
#